data_AF-A0A4Y2DTE9-F1
#
_entry.id   AF-A0A4Y2DTE9-F1
#
_cell.length_a   1.000
_cell.length_b   1.000
_cell.length_c   1.000
_cell.angle_alpha   90.00
_cell.angle_beta   90.00
_cell.angle_gamma   90.00
#
_symmetry.space_group_name_H-M   'P 1'
#
loop_
_entity.id
_entity.type
_entity.pdbx_description
1 polymer ?
#
loop_
_entity_poly.entity_id
_entity_poly.type
_entity_poly.pdbx_seq_one_letter_code
_entity_poly.pdbx_strand_id
1 'polypeptide(L)' 'MVQRLTYRRRLCYNTQSNRVKISKTPGGRLVYLYPGKPGKVPRCGDCHLRLRG' A
#
# COMPACT_ATOMS: atom_id res chain seq x y z
N MET A 1 -8.40 13.21 22.38
CA MET A 1 -7.45 12.14 21.98
C MET A 1 -7.84 11.61 20.59
N VAL A 2 -6.88 11.34 19.72
CA VAL A 2 -7.12 10.75 18.38
C VAL A 2 -7.10 9.21 18.45
N GLN A 3 -7.85 8.53 17.58
CA GLN A 3 -7.81 7.07 17.49
C GLN A 3 -6.45 6.61 16.93
N ARG A 4 -5.66 5.93 17.77
CA ARG A 4 -4.39 5.30 17.38
C ARG A 4 -4.63 3.91 16.80
N LEU A 5 -3.75 3.46 15.92
CA LEU A 5 -3.86 2.17 15.25
C LEU A 5 -2.58 1.35 15.42
N THR A 6 -2.75 0.04 15.53
CA THR A 6 -1.67 -0.96 15.56
C THR A 6 -1.70 -1.78 14.27
N TYR A 7 -0.54 -2.28 13.85
CA TYR A 7 -0.48 -3.20 12.72
C TYR A 7 -1.30 -4.46 13.03
N ARG A 8 -2.07 -4.93 12.03
CA ARG A 8 -2.88 -6.16 12.13
C ARG A 8 -2.07 -7.42 11.81
N ARG A 9 -0.96 -7.26 11.09
CA ARG A 9 -0.01 -8.34 10.78
C ARG A 9 1.00 -8.49 11.92
N ARG A 10 1.54 -9.70 12.09
CA ARG A 10 2.62 -9.98 13.06
C ARG A 10 3.90 -9.19 12.77
N LEU A 11 4.15 -8.81 11.52
CA LEU A 11 5.32 -8.01 11.14
C LEU A 11 5.18 -6.58 11.68
N CYS A 12 6.04 -6.22 12.63
CA CYS A 12 6.02 -4.92 13.32
C CYS A 12 6.77 -3.80 12.57
N TYR A 13 7.56 -4.13 11.55
CA TYR A 13 8.42 -3.17 10.86
C TYR A 13 7.74 -2.50 9.66
N ASN A 14 8.13 -1.26 9.38
CA ASN A 14 7.71 -0.50 8.21
C ASN A 14 8.53 -0.91 6.97
N THR A 15 8.22 -2.08 6.40
CA THR A 15 8.85 -2.57 5.18
C THR A 15 8.01 -2.24 3.94
N GLN A 16 8.60 -2.33 2.75
CA GLN A 16 7.89 -2.06 1.49
C GLN A 16 6.66 -2.96 1.28
N SER A 17 6.68 -4.21 1.78
CA SER A 17 5.55 -5.15 1.75
C SER A 17 4.51 -4.92 2.86
N ASN A 18 4.85 -4.12 3.87
CA ASN A 18 4.01 -3.83 5.04
C ASN A 18 3.56 -2.36 5.11
N ARG A 19 3.67 -1.63 3.99
CA ARG A 19 3.10 -0.28 3.89
C ARG A 19 1.61 -0.32 4.18
N VAL A 20 1.10 0.72 4.82
CA VAL A 20 -0.29 0.83 5.27
C VAL A 20 -0.95 2.10 4.74
N LYS A 21 -2.26 2.02 4.48
CA LYS A 21 -3.11 3.18 4.22
C LYS A 21 -4.21 3.23 5.27
N ILE A 22 -4.41 4.38 5.91
CA ILE A 22 -5.52 4.58 6.86
C ILE A 22 -6.79 4.86 6.06
N SER A 23 -7.85 4.11 6.37
CA SER A 23 -9.19 4.34 5.80
C SER A 23 -10.22 4.36 6.91
N LYS A 24 -11.28 5.16 6.73
CA LYS A 24 -12.44 5.17 7.62
C LYS A 24 -13.45 4.16 7.07
N THR A 25 -13.82 3.18 7.89
CA THR A 25 -14.86 2.21 7.51
C THR A 25 -16.24 2.85 7.62
N PRO A 26 -17.27 2.29 6.94
CA PRO A 26 -18.65 2.75 7.09
C PRO A 26 -19.13 2.78 8.55
N GLY A 27 -18.65 1.85 9.39
CA GLY A 27 -18.91 1.84 10.84
C GLY A 27 -18.15 2.89 11.65
N GLY A 28 -17.51 3.88 11.00
CA GLY A 28 -16.88 5.02 11.63
C GLY A 28 -15.50 4.77 12.26
N ARG A 29 -14.92 3.58 12.08
CA ARG A 29 -13.62 3.20 12.68
C ARG A 29 -12.46 3.47 11.72
N LEU A 30 -11.34 3.97 12.22
CA LEU A 30 -10.09 4.00 11.46
C LEU A 30 -9.47 2.60 11.40
N VAL A 31 -9.05 2.17 10.21
CA VAL A 31 -8.43 0.84 10.00
C VAL A 31 -7.26 0.95 9.03
N TYR A 32 -6.21 0.16 9.28
CA TYR A 32 -5.14 -0.04 8.30
C TYR A 32 -5.56 -1.01 7.19
N LEU A 33 -5.44 -0.55 5.96
CA LEU A 33 -5.45 -1.36 4.75
C LEU A 33 -4.01 -1.64 4.32
N TYR A 34 -3.76 -2.87 3.88
CA TYR A 34 -2.46 -3.31 3.38
C TYR A 34 -2.46 -3.36 1.86
N PRO A 35 -2.03 -2.28 1.16
CA PRO A 35 -1.84 -2.34 -0.28
C PRO A 35 -0.74 -3.34 -0.66
N GLY A 36 -0.90 -3.98 -1.82
CA GLY A 36 0.17 -4.71 -2.47
C GLY A 36 1.29 -3.77 -2.94
N LYS A 37 2.44 -4.35 -3.28
CA LYS A 37 3.51 -3.57 -3.92
C LYS A 37 3.04 -3.12 -5.30
N PRO A 38 3.33 -1.87 -5.71
CA PRO A 38 3.01 -1.42 -7.06
C PRO A 38 3.80 -2.27 -8.07
N GLY A 39 3.12 -2.76 -9.10
CA GLY A 39 3.75 -3.43 -10.22
C GLY A 39 4.57 -2.45 -11.07
N LYS A 40 5.55 -2.98 -11.80
CA LYS A 40 6.30 -2.20 -12.80
C LYS A 40 5.50 -2.15 -14.09
N VAL A 41 5.32 -0.95 -14.64
CA VAL A 41 4.72 -0.75 -15.97
C VAL A 41 5.67 -1.32 -17.04
N PRO A 42 5.16 -2.04 -18.05
CA PRO A 42 5.99 -2.58 -19.12
C PRO A 42 6.70 -1.47 -19.90
N ARG A 43 7.94 -1.73 -20.31
CA ARG A 43 8.80 -0.80 -21.05
C ARG A 43 9.35 -1.46 -22.30
N CYS A 44 9.61 -0.67 -23.33
CA CYS A 44 10.28 -1.13 -24.54
C CYS A 44 11.70 -1.63 -24.21
N GLY A 45 12.10 -2.74 -24.82
CA GLY A 45 13.43 -3.34 -24.64
C GLY A 45 14.56 -2.42 -25.11
N ASP A 46 14.37 -1.75 -26.24
CA ASP A 46 15.39 -0.90 -26.86
C ASP A 46 15.27 0.56 -26.41
N CYS A 47 14.07 1.14 -26.55
CA CYS A 47 13.86 2.57 -26.29
C CYS A 47 13.64 2.88 -24.81
N HIS A 48 13.39 1.88 -23.95
CA HIS A 48 13.08 2.02 -22.51
C HIS A 48 11.90 2.95 -22.16
N LEU A 49 11.15 3.40 -23.17
CA LEU A 49 9.93 4.16 -23.04
C LEU A 49 8.82 3.27 -22.46
N ARG A 50 7.89 3.89 -21.71
CA ARG A 50 6.71 3.22 -21.19
C ARG A 50 5.86 2.75 -22.37
N LEU A 51 5.54 1.47 -22.42
CA LEU A 51 4.64 0.93 -23.43
C LEU A 51 3.24 1.48 -23.15
N ARG A 52 2.61 2.00 -24.20
CA ARG A 52 1.24 2.52 -24.16
C ARG A 52 0.30 1.33 -24.35
N GLY A 53 -0.69 1.21 -23.47
CA GLY A 53 -1.74 0.19 -23.47
C GLY A 53 -2.86 0.65 -22.56
#